data_AF-A0A955FS66-F1
#
_entry.id   AF-A0A955FS66-F1
#
_cell.length_a   1.000
_cell.length_b   1.000
_cell.length_c   1.000
_cell.angle_alpha   90.00
_cell.angle_beta   90.00
_cell.angle_gamma   90.00
#
_symmetry.space_group_name_H-M   'P 1'
#
loop_
_entity.id
_entity.type
_entity.pdbx_description
1 polymer ?
#
loop_
_entity_poly.entity_id
_entity_poly.type
_entity_poly.pdbx_seq_one_letter_code
_entity_poly.pdbx_strand_id
1 'polypeptide(L)'
;MVKKESITIGVIGLLLGVVITGFAAGQAVNNNSTGMMSMMGMDTYRNLQNVATDHSTMSMADMNKELEGLSGDDYDKAFIEMMIAHHEGAVDMAEFSADRAKHDEIKQLSQEIIAAQEKEIADMKQWQLDWGYGSDEANQMMHGNH
;
A
#
# COMPACT_ATOMS: atom_id res chain seq x y z
N MET A 1 -2.23 -27.17 -26.61
CA MET A 1 -3.04 -25.94 -26.53
C MET A 1 -3.64 -25.89 -25.12
N VAL A 2 -2.89 -25.36 -24.15
CA VAL A 2 -3.25 -25.40 -22.72
C VAL A 2 -3.96 -24.08 -22.38
N LYS A 3 -5.22 -24.18 -21.94
CA LYS A 3 -6.12 -23.05 -21.66
C LYS A 3 -5.88 -22.49 -20.26
N LYS A 4 -5.54 -21.20 -20.20
CA LYS A 4 -6.08 -20.09 -19.35
C LYS A 4 -6.78 -20.38 -18.00
N GLU A 5 -6.40 -21.39 -17.23
CA GLU A 5 -7.00 -21.64 -15.89
C GLU A 5 -6.08 -21.32 -14.70
N SER A 6 -4.95 -20.63 -14.92
CA SER A 6 -3.99 -20.35 -13.83
C SER A 6 -4.09 -18.94 -13.23
N ILE A 7 -4.92 -18.05 -13.79
CA ILE A 7 -5.02 -16.64 -13.36
C ILE A 7 -5.74 -16.51 -12.00
N THR A 8 -6.60 -17.48 -11.66
CA THR A 8 -7.46 -17.43 -10.47
C THR A 8 -6.75 -17.76 -9.15
N ILE A 9 -5.50 -18.27 -9.18
CA ILE A 9 -4.78 -18.69 -7.97
C ILE A 9 -3.75 -17.63 -7.50
N GLY A 10 -3.25 -16.75 -8.39
CA GLY A 10 -2.22 -15.77 -8.03
C GLY A 10 -2.73 -14.54 -7.27
N VAL A 11 -3.88 -13.99 -7.66
CA VAL A 11 -4.40 -12.72 -7.15
C VAL A 11 -4.93 -12.84 -5.70
N ILE A 12 -5.41 -14.02 -5.31
CA ILE A 12 -5.93 -14.28 -3.96
C ILE A 12 -4.80 -14.48 -2.93
N GLY A 13 -3.59 -14.89 -3.37
CA GLY A 13 -2.41 -14.97 -2.51
C GLY A 13 -1.71 -13.63 -2.27
N LEU A 14 -1.87 -12.66 -3.18
CA LEU A 14 -1.10 -11.42 -3.21
C LEU A 14 -1.53 -10.39 -2.15
N LEU A 15 -2.81 -10.35 -1.75
CA LEU A 15 -3.31 -9.38 -0.76
C LEU A 15 -3.22 -9.84 0.71
N LEU A 16 -2.98 -11.13 0.98
CA LEU A 16 -3.02 -11.69 2.35
C LEU A 16 -1.73 -12.41 2.80
N GLY A 17 -0.81 -12.74 1.87
CA GLY A 17 0.31 -13.64 2.16
C GLY A 17 1.42 -13.09 3.05
N VAL A 18 1.77 -11.81 2.97
CA VAL A 18 3.02 -11.31 3.62
C VAL A 18 2.77 -10.53 4.91
N VAL A 19 1.59 -9.93 5.11
CA VAL A 19 1.27 -9.32 6.41
C VAL A 19 0.96 -10.37 7.49
N ILE A 20 0.48 -11.57 7.11
CA ILE A 20 0.05 -12.59 8.08
C ILE A 20 1.22 -13.46 8.60
N THR A 21 2.27 -13.73 7.81
CA THR A 21 3.38 -14.57 8.31
C THR A 21 4.23 -13.87 9.39
N GLY A 22 4.14 -12.55 9.54
CA GLY A 22 4.72 -11.80 10.67
C GLY A 22 3.96 -11.94 12.00
N PHE A 23 2.73 -12.47 12.02
CA PHE A 23 1.93 -12.56 13.26
C PHE A 23 2.15 -13.86 14.05
N ALA A 24 2.89 -14.83 13.52
CA ALA A 24 3.14 -16.12 14.20
C ALA A 24 4.24 -16.07 15.29
N ALA A 25 4.82 -14.90 15.59
CA ALA A 25 5.85 -14.74 16.63
C ALA A 25 5.46 -13.80 17.80
N GLY A 26 4.19 -13.36 17.91
CA GLY A 26 3.77 -12.34 18.88
C GLY A 26 2.72 -12.75 19.92
N GLN A 27 2.19 -13.98 19.91
CA GLN A 27 1.13 -14.40 20.83
C GLN A 27 1.70 -14.99 22.13
N ALA A 28 2.35 -14.15 22.91
CA ALA A 28 2.59 -14.39 24.34
C ALA A 28 2.67 -13.04 25.08
N VAL A 29 1.60 -12.24 25.03
CA VAL A 29 1.42 -11.11 25.95
C VAL A 29 0.29 -11.45 26.92
N ASN A 30 0.71 -11.59 28.17
CA ASN A 30 -0.08 -11.93 29.34
C ASN A 30 -1.06 -10.80 29.68
N ASN A 31 -2.37 -11.05 29.57
CA ASN A 31 -3.41 -10.08 29.92
C ASN A 31 -3.72 -10.14 31.42
N ASN A 32 -3.21 -9.18 32.18
CA ASN A 32 -3.83 -8.77 33.44
C ASN A 32 -3.64 -7.26 33.66
N SER A 33 -4.64 -6.45 33.31
CA SER A 33 -5.03 -5.23 34.01
C SER A 33 -6.26 -4.61 33.35
N THR A 34 -7.42 -5.20 33.65
CA THR A 34 -8.70 -4.48 33.61
C THR A 34 -8.74 -3.55 34.83
N GLY A 35 -8.37 -2.28 34.65
CA GLY A 35 -8.53 -1.27 35.69
C GLY A 35 -7.55 -0.12 35.58
N MET A 36 -7.97 0.98 34.93
CA MET A 36 -7.66 2.39 35.21
C MET A 36 -7.95 3.26 33.96
N MET A 37 -9.21 3.29 33.53
CA MET A 37 -9.75 4.41 32.76
C MET A 37 -10.17 5.50 33.76
N SER A 38 -9.82 6.76 33.48
CA SER A 38 -10.21 7.98 34.21
C SER A 38 -9.26 8.45 35.33
N MET A 39 -8.12 9.05 34.94
CA MET A 39 -7.48 10.22 35.61
C MET A 39 -6.06 10.42 35.08
N MET A 40 -5.87 11.17 33.99
CA MET A 40 -4.70 12.05 33.79
C MET A 40 -4.86 12.89 32.52
N GLY A 41 -5.05 14.20 32.70
CA GLY A 41 -4.40 15.24 31.90
C GLY A 41 -4.66 15.28 30.39
N MET A 42 -5.88 15.65 30.01
CA MET A 42 -6.18 16.18 28.68
C MET A 42 -5.64 17.62 28.59
N ASP A 43 -4.33 17.82 28.40
CA ASP A 43 -3.75 19.15 28.06
C ASP A 43 -2.30 19.16 27.51
N THR A 44 -1.59 18.02 27.44
CA THR A 44 -0.17 18.02 27.01
C THR A 44 0.11 17.58 25.56
N TYR A 45 -0.91 17.41 24.71
CA TYR A 45 -0.70 17.01 23.30
C TYR A 45 -1.23 18.00 22.24
N ARG A 46 -1.47 19.27 22.60
CA ARG A 46 -1.85 20.32 21.61
C ARG A 46 -0.68 20.88 20.79
N ASN A 47 0.52 20.28 20.83
CA ASN A 47 1.71 20.84 20.17
C ASN A 47 2.63 19.80 19.49
N LEU A 48 2.07 18.68 19.02
CA LEU A 48 2.69 17.79 18.02
C LEU A 48 1.84 17.68 16.74
N GLN A 49 1.00 18.67 16.45
CA GLN A 49 0.17 18.69 15.23
C GLN A 49 0.89 19.24 13.98
N ASN A 50 2.17 19.62 14.07
CA ASN A 50 2.87 20.33 12.99
C ASN A 50 4.23 19.74 12.56
N VAL A 51 4.58 18.48 12.89
CA VAL A 51 5.88 17.88 12.50
C VAL A 51 5.75 16.48 11.87
N ALA A 52 4.61 16.14 11.25
CA ALA A 52 4.49 14.95 10.40
C ALA A 52 3.33 15.00 9.39
N THR A 53 2.79 16.17 9.08
CA THR A 53 1.91 16.34 7.90
C THR A 53 2.79 16.60 6.68
N ASP A 54 3.51 15.57 6.25
CA ASP A 54 4.33 15.61 5.03
C ASP A 54 3.93 14.41 4.14
N HIS A 55 2.83 14.61 3.43
CA HIS A 55 2.63 14.31 2.01
C HIS A 55 2.92 12.96 1.33
N SER A 56 3.11 11.80 1.99
CA SER A 56 3.54 10.61 1.23
C SER A 56 2.59 9.42 1.11
N THR A 57 1.57 9.24 1.95
CA THR A 57 0.71 8.04 1.85
C THR A 57 -0.74 8.37 2.17
N MET A 58 -1.64 8.27 1.20
CA MET A 58 -3.08 8.29 1.45
C MET A 58 -3.44 7.13 2.38
N SER A 59 -4.25 7.35 3.41
CA SER A 59 -4.69 6.24 4.25
C SER A 59 -5.66 5.35 3.48
N MET A 60 -5.68 4.05 3.79
CA MET A 60 -6.68 3.12 3.24
C MET A 60 -8.12 3.56 3.56
N ALA A 61 -8.34 4.26 4.67
CA ALA A 61 -9.66 4.80 5.01
C ALA A 61 -10.07 5.94 4.09
N ASP A 62 -9.15 6.84 3.75
CA ASP A 62 -9.41 7.94 2.83
C ASP A 62 -9.61 7.42 1.40
N MET A 63 -8.80 6.45 0.96
CA MET A 63 -9.00 5.82 -0.36
C MET A 63 -10.35 5.12 -0.46
N ASN A 64 -10.77 4.37 0.57
CA ASN A 64 -12.10 3.75 0.55
C ASN A 64 -13.20 4.78 0.39
N LYS A 65 -13.07 5.95 1.04
CA LYS A 65 -14.04 7.04 0.94
C LYS A 65 -14.06 7.66 -0.45
N GLU A 66 -12.91 7.87 -1.08
CA GLU A 66 -12.82 8.39 -2.46
C GLU A 66 -13.39 7.39 -3.49
N LEU A 67 -13.35 6.09 -3.17
CA LEU A 67 -13.92 5.03 -4.00
C LEU A 67 -15.43 4.81 -3.77
N GLU A 68 -16.03 5.42 -2.74
CA GLU A 68 -17.44 5.20 -2.41
C GLU A 68 -18.35 5.62 -3.58
N GLY A 69 -19.17 4.68 -4.05
CA GLY A 69 -20.13 4.92 -5.13
C GLY A 69 -19.55 4.81 -6.54
N LEU A 70 -18.23 4.62 -6.69
CA LEU A 70 -17.64 4.25 -7.97
C LEU A 70 -17.88 2.76 -8.27
N SER A 71 -17.95 2.42 -9.56
CA SER A 71 -18.08 1.02 -10.00
C SER A 71 -17.54 0.85 -11.42
N GLY A 72 -17.19 -0.39 -11.79
CA GLY A 72 -16.64 -0.69 -13.11
C GLY A 72 -15.33 0.07 -13.39
N ASP A 73 -15.16 0.52 -14.63
CA ASP A 73 -13.92 1.20 -15.07
C ASP A 73 -13.60 2.45 -14.25
N ASP A 74 -14.61 3.20 -13.79
CA ASP A 74 -14.39 4.39 -12.95
C ASP A 74 -13.77 4.01 -11.59
N TYR A 75 -14.19 2.88 -11.02
CA TYR A 75 -13.60 2.35 -9.79
C TYR A 75 -12.19 1.84 -10.02
N ASP A 76 -11.98 1.01 -11.06
CA ASP A 76 -10.68 0.39 -11.32
C ASP A 76 -9.61 1.43 -11.64
N LYS A 77 -9.97 2.47 -12.42
CA LYS A 77 -9.10 3.60 -12.70
C LYS A 77 -8.71 4.35 -11.43
N ALA A 78 -9.68 4.74 -10.61
CA ALA A 78 -9.43 5.47 -9.37
C ALA A 78 -8.59 4.62 -8.38
N PHE A 79 -8.93 3.33 -8.25
CA PHE A 79 -8.22 2.41 -7.37
C PHE A 79 -6.75 2.27 -7.78
N ILE A 80 -6.47 2.06 -9.07
CA ILE A 80 -5.10 1.91 -9.55
C ILE A 80 -4.30 3.20 -9.38
N GLU A 81 -4.86 4.36 -9.72
CA GLU A 81 -4.19 5.65 -9.54
C GLU A 81 -3.80 5.89 -8.07
N MET A 82 -4.71 5.61 -7.14
CA MET A 82 -4.46 5.77 -5.71
C MET A 82 -3.51 4.72 -5.14
N MET A 83 -3.60 3.46 -5.59
CA MET A 83 -2.71 2.39 -5.14
C MET A 83 -1.28 2.58 -5.61
N ILE A 84 -1.06 3.09 -6.83
CA ILE A 84 0.28 3.46 -7.30
C ILE A 84 0.90 4.47 -6.32
N ALA A 85 0.19 5.57 -6.02
CA ALA A 85 0.69 6.58 -5.10
C ALA A 85 0.92 6.05 -3.67
N HIS A 86 0.01 5.20 -3.18
CA HIS A 86 0.16 4.55 -1.88
C HIS A 86 1.42 3.66 -1.82
N HIS A 87 1.66 2.88 -2.88
CA HIS A 87 2.83 2.00 -2.94
C HIS A 87 4.13 2.79 -3.10
N GLU A 88 4.14 3.85 -3.91
CA GLU A 88 5.32 4.74 -4.04
C GLU A 88 5.72 5.32 -2.66
N GLY A 89 4.75 5.80 -1.87
CA GLY A 89 5.05 6.27 -0.52
C GLY A 89 5.53 5.19 0.46
N ALA A 90 5.05 3.96 0.30
CA ALA A 90 5.50 2.83 1.12
C ALA A 90 6.90 2.32 0.70
N VAL A 91 7.25 2.41 -0.59
CA VAL A 91 8.62 2.19 -1.08
C VAL A 91 9.56 3.22 -0.48
N ASP A 92 9.24 4.52 -0.54
CA ASP A 92 10.07 5.58 0.06
C ASP A 92 10.33 5.32 1.55
N MET A 93 9.28 4.94 2.30
CA MET A 93 9.40 4.61 3.73
C MET A 93 10.24 3.35 3.99
N ALA A 94 10.13 2.35 3.11
CA ALA A 94 10.93 1.14 3.19
C ALA A 94 12.40 1.42 2.87
N GLU A 95 12.72 2.28 1.90
CA GLU A 95 14.11 2.69 1.61
C GLU A 95 14.77 3.36 2.82
N PHE A 96 14.06 4.28 3.49
CA PHE A 96 14.57 4.89 4.73
C PHE A 96 14.79 3.85 5.83
N SER A 97 13.91 2.86 5.95
CA SER A 97 14.01 1.82 6.96
C SER A 97 15.15 0.85 6.66
N ALA A 98 15.37 0.49 5.38
CA ALA A 98 16.48 -0.35 4.95
C ALA A 98 17.85 0.28 5.26
N ASP A 99 17.96 1.60 5.11
CA ASP A 99 19.18 2.35 5.40
C ASP A 99 19.39 2.55 6.92
N ARG A 100 18.36 2.99 7.63
CA ARG A 100 18.50 3.54 9.00
C ARG A 100 18.22 2.55 10.12
N ALA A 101 17.55 1.43 9.86
CA ALA A 101 17.20 0.50 10.92
C ALA A 101 18.45 -0.07 11.61
N LYS A 102 18.33 -0.29 12.92
CA LYS A 102 19.39 -0.92 13.72
C LYS A 102 19.42 -2.44 13.56
N HIS A 103 18.26 -3.04 13.40
CA HIS A 103 18.05 -4.49 13.37
C HIS A 103 18.02 -4.99 11.93
N ASP A 104 18.78 -6.03 11.64
CA ASP A 104 18.91 -6.58 10.28
C ASP A 104 17.59 -7.17 9.78
N GLU A 105 16.75 -7.68 10.69
CA GLU A 105 15.41 -8.19 10.37
C GLU A 105 14.51 -7.09 9.78
N ILE A 106 14.63 -5.85 10.27
CA ILE A 106 13.88 -4.72 9.74
C ILE A 106 14.41 -4.33 8.36
N LYS A 107 15.73 -4.33 8.18
CA LYS A 107 16.33 -4.02 6.86
C LYS A 107 15.92 -5.03 5.80
N GLN A 108 15.94 -6.31 6.15
CA GLN A 108 15.51 -7.38 5.26
C GLN A 108 14.03 -7.22 4.89
N LEU A 109 13.16 -7.01 5.89
CA LEU A 109 11.74 -6.75 5.65
C LEU A 109 11.54 -5.54 4.71
N SER A 110 12.28 -4.45 4.92
CA SER A 110 12.22 -3.27 4.05
C SER A 110 12.61 -3.57 2.61
N GLN A 111 13.68 -4.35 2.38
CA GLN A 111 14.08 -4.76 1.04
C GLN A 111 13.02 -5.64 0.35
N GLU A 112 12.38 -6.53 1.11
CA GLU A 112 11.29 -7.36 0.61
C GLU A 112 10.05 -6.52 0.24
N ILE A 113 9.73 -5.50 1.04
CA ILE A 113 8.65 -4.54 0.76
C ILE A 113 8.93 -3.76 -0.54
N ILE A 114 10.14 -3.21 -0.70
CA ILE A 114 10.54 -2.48 -1.92
C ILE A 114 10.33 -3.36 -3.15
N ALA A 115 10.92 -4.56 -3.16
CA ALA A 115 10.86 -5.45 -4.31
C ALA A 115 9.43 -5.88 -4.67
N ALA A 116 8.57 -6.13 -3.66
CA ALA A 116 7.19 -6.49 -3.89
C ALA A 116 6.39 -5.31 -4.46
N GLN A 117 6.50 -4.13 -3.84
CA GLN A 117 5.67 -2.99 -4.20
C GLN A 117 6.10 -2.33 -5.51
N GLU A 118 7.39 -2.32 -5.84
CA GLU A 118 7.85 -1.89 -7.17
C GLU A 118 7.26 -2.77 -8.29
N LYS A 119 7.15 -4.08 -8.03
CA LYS A 119 6.54 -5.01 -8.97
C LYS A 119 5.04 -4.73 -9.13
N GLU A 120 4.33 -4.48 -8.02
CA GLU A 120 2.90 -4.15 -8.04
C GLU A 120 2.63 -2.82 -8.75
N ILE A 121 3.49 -1.80 -8.54
CA ILE A 121 3.44 -0.53 -9.28
C ILE A 121 3.61 -0.78 -10.79
N ALA A 122 4.56 -1.63 -11.19
CA ALA A 122 4.78 -1.95 -12.60
C ALA A 122 3.57 -2.67 -13.22
N ASP A 123 2.98 -3.63 -12.51
CA ASP A 123 1.78 -4.34 -12.96
C ASP A 123 0.60 -3.36 -13.13
N MET A 124 0.38 -2.47 -12.15
CA MET A 124 -0.66 -1.45 -12.19
C MET A 124 -0.49 -0.44 -13.33
N LYS A 125 0.74 0.04 -13.55
CA LYS A 125 1.06 0.92 -14.69
C LYS A 125 0.82 0.21 -16.02
N GLN A 126 1.11 -1.10 -16.11
CA GLN A 126 0.80 -1.89 -17.29
C GLN A 126 -0.71 -2.03 -17.50
N TRP A 127 -1.50 -2.27 -16.46
CA TRP A 127 -2.97 -2.32 -16.56
C TRP A 127 -3.57 -1.00 -17.01
N GLN A 128 -3.04 0.14 -16.57
CA GLN A 128 -3.48 1.44 -17.07
C GLN A 128 -3.30 1.58 -18.58
N LEU A 129 -2.23 1.03 -19.13
CA LEU A 129 -1.99 1.01 -20.59
C LEU A 129 -2.93 0.02 -21.28
N ASP A 130 -2.99 -1.22 -20.79
CA ASP A 130 -3.76 -2.30 -21.41
C ASP A 130 -5.26 -2.02 -21.43
N TRP A 131 -5.78 -1.34 -20.41
CA TRP A 131 -7.20 -1.03 -20.24
C TRP A 131 -7.56 0.39 -20.70
N GLY A 132 -6.58 1.17 -21.18
CA GLY A 132 -6.80 2.51 -21.70
C GLY A 132 -7.12 3.57 -20.64
N TYR A 133 -6.70 3.35 -19.38
CA TYR A 133 -6.85 4.31 -18.29
C TYR A 133 -5.72 5.36 -18.23
N GLY A 134 -4.62 5.14 -18.97
CA GLY A 134 -3.50 6.07 -19.06
C GLY A 134 -3.91 7.47 -19.53
N SER A 135 -3.12 8.47 -19.17
CA SER A 135 -3.35 9.86 -19.61
C SER A 135 -3.36 9.96 -21.13
N ASP A 136 -4.06 10.97 -21.67
CA ASP A 136 -4.15 11.22 -23.12
C ASP A 136 -2.76 11.32 -23.79
N GLU A 137 -1.73 11.74 -23.06
CA GLU A 137 -0.34 11.78 -23.52
C GLU A 137 0.30 10.39 -23.68
N ALA A 138 0.03 9.45 -22.75
CA ALA A 138 0.49 8.07 -22.86
C ALA A 138 -0.21 7.33 -24.02
N ASN A 139 -1.51 7.60 -24.22
CA ASN A 139 -2.25 7.08 -25.36
C ASN A 139 -1.78 7.69 -26.70
N GLN A 140 -1.42 8.98 -26.74
CA GLN A 140 -0.89 9.61 -27.96
C GLN A 140 0.49 9.09 -28.37
N MET A 141 1.37 8.76 -27.43
CA MET A 141 2.69 8.20 -27.76
C MET A 141 2.59 6.79 -28.37
N MET A 142 1.57 6.00 -28.00
CA MET A 142 1.35 4.64 -28.55
C MET A 142 0.63 4.64 -29.90
N HIS A 143 -0.26 5.61 -30.17
CA HIS A 143 -0.98 5.72 -31.45
C HIS A 143 -0.20 6.46 -32.55
N GLY A 144 0.95 7.06 -32.24
CA GLY A 144 1.77 7.86 -33.17
C GLY A 144 2.65 7.06 -34.15
N ASN A 145 2.50 5.74 -34.23
CA ASN A 145 3.38 4.89 -35.05
C ASN A 145 2.60 3.93 -35.98
N HIS A 146 1.61 4.46 -36.71
CA HIS A 146 0.90 3.79 -37.79
C HIS A 146 1.22 4.40 -39.16
#